data_AF-A0A7C2R577-F1
#
_entry.id   AF-A0A7C2R577-F1
#
_cell.length_a   1.000
_cell.length_b   1.000
_cell.length_c   1.000
_cell.angle_alpha   90.00
_cell.angle_beta   90.00
_cell.angle_gamma   90.00
#
_symmetry.space_group_name_H-M   'P 1'
#
loop_
_entity.id
_entity.type
_entity.pdbx_description
1 polymer ?
#
loop_
_entity_poly.entity_id
_entity_poly.type
_entity_poly.pdbx_seq_one_letter_code
_entity_poly.pdbx_strand_id
1 'polypeptide(L)'
;MLRRYAAGLLALGLATAMLAAGGEPWKDKAASQWTQEEATRVLTHSPWGQEVRQLEASGRKLVEFGGRAIVVEDRSGPLPIPGGADSLPRQPEFLEAVYAVRWSSAATVQAALERLKELSPVLADVQAVPPELSADHYVLTVRVTQPPTESGLARTSRPLAYTLDDTRPPQPSPPPPVPDLFAGLKPDELRARAELRTAKKLRLKPDRVVRHGLGASEGISFFFPRRQDGQETLLAGTDWAEFVFVGGGELKVKFKLKEMQVNGKADY
;
A
#
# COMPACT_ATOMS: atom_id res chain seq x y z
N MET A 1 -64.77 13.62 17.26
CA MET A 1 -63.79 14.11 18.26
C MET A 1 -62.48 13.35 18.06
N LEU A 2 -61.38 14.09 17.87
CA LEU A 2 -59.95 13.75 18.13
C LEU A 2 -59.38 12.46 17.45
N ARG A 3 -58.18 12.42 16.88
CA ARG A 3 -57.02 13.32 16.91
C ARG A 3 -56.10 12.96 15.75
N ARG A 4 -55.53 14.00 15.13
CA ARG A 4 -54.41 13.95 14.18
C ARG A 4 -53.17 13.37 14.87
N TYR A 5 -52.45 12.48 14.18
CA TYR A 5 -51.02 12.32 14.37
C TYR A 5 -50.35 12.30 13.00
N ALA A 6 -49.76 13.44 12.66
CA ALA A 6 -48.68 13.53 11.70
C ALA A 6 -47.42 13.04 12.40
N ALA A 7 -46.71 12.10 11.80
CA ALA A 7 -45.33 11.78 12.11
C ALA A 7 -44.64 11.43 10.79
N GLY A 8 -43.99 12.44 10.21
CA GLY A 8 -42.95 12.20 9.22
C GLY A 8 -41.69 11.71 9.91
N LEU A 9 -40.86 10.95 9.17
CA LEU A 9 -39.42 11.16 9.08
C LEU A 9 -38.75 10.04 8.26
N LEU A 10 -37.84 10.49 7.40
CA LEU A 10 -36.60 9.83 6.98
C LEU A 10 -36.70 8.61 6.05
N ALA A 11 -36.94 8.91 4.78
CA ALA A 11 -36.28 8.21 3.68
C ALA A 11 -34.86 8.79 3.51
N LEU A 12 -33.83 8.05 3.92
CA LEU A 12 -32.47 8.19 3.37
C LEU A 12 -31.71 6.88 3.62
N GLY A 13 -32.01 5.87 2.82
CA GLY A 13 -31.37 4.56 2.88
C GLY A 13 -30.82 4.19 1.51
N LEU A 14 -29.50 3.98 1.47
CA LEU A 14 -28.69 3.42 0.39
C LEU A 14 -28.46 4.33 -0.83
N ALA A 15 -27.40 5.14 -0.74
CA ALA A 15 -26.59 5.44 -1.93
C ALA A 15 -25.82 4.16 -2.29
N THR A 16 -26.42 3.38 -3.19
CA THR A 16 -25.80 2.23 -3.84
C THR A 16 -24.55 2.71 -4.58
N ALA A 17 -23.41 2.09 -4.29
CA ALA A 17 -22.13 2.31 -4.97
C ALA A 17 -22.33 2.26 -6.48
N MET A 18 -22.13 3.39 -7.17
CA MET A 18 -21.99 3.38 -8.62
C MET A 18 -20.71 2.63 -8.96
N LEU A 19 -20.88 1.43 -9.48
CA LEU A 19 -19.88 0.74 -10.28
C LEU A 19 -19.32 1.73 -11.31
N ALA A 20 -18.03 2.00 -11.18
CA ALA A 20 -17.24 2.79 -12.10
C ALA A 20 -17.23 2.16 -13.50
N ALA A 21 -18.26 2.43 -14.28
CA ALA A 21 -18.27 2.28 -15.74
C ALA A 21 -17.77 3.57 -16.41
N GLY A 22 -16.74 4.18 -15.84
CA GLY A 22 -16.04 5.33 -16.40
C GLY A 22 -14.70 4.87 -16.95
N GLY A 23 -14.35 5.36 -18.15
CA GLY A 23 -13.06 5.12 -18.80
C GLY A 23 -11.86 5.54 -17.95
N GLU A 24 -10.67 5.53 -18.55
CA GLU A 24 -9.45 5.91 -17.85
C GLU A 24 -9.40 7.45 -17.75
N PRO A 25 -9.61 8.05 -16.56
CA PRO A 25 -9.82 9.51 -16.46
C PRO A 25 -8.61 10.31 -16.96
N TRP A 26 -7.41 9.74 -16.86
CA TRP A 26 -6.16 10.31 -17.38
C TRP A 26 -6.03 10.27 -18.91
N LYS A 27 -6.88 9.52 -19.62
CA LYS A 27 -6.94 9.51 -21.10
C LYS A 27 -8.08 10.37 -21.65
N ASP A 28 -9.21 10.37 -20.94
CA ASP A 28 -10.47 10.84 -21.52
C ASP A 28 -10.83 12.28 -21.09
N LYS A 29 -10.20 12.81 -20.04
CA LYS A 29 -10.59 14.09 -19.42
C LYS A 29 -9.38 14.90 -18.96
N ALA A 30 -9.55 16.22 -18.90
CA ALA A 30 -8.57 17.10 -18.27
C ALA A 30 -8.58 16.95 -16.74
N ALA A 31 -7.45 17.19 -16.08
CA ALA A 31 -7.31 17.01 -14.63
C ALA A 31 -8.31 17.83 -13.79
N SER A 32 -8.66 19.03 -14.25
CA SER A 32 -9.66 19.90 -13.61
C SER A 32 -11.08 19.31 -13.61
N GLN A 33 -11.34 18.30 -14.44
CA GLN A 33 -12.62 17.62 -14.55
C GLN A 33 -12.67 16.33 -13.73
N TRP A 34 -11.55 15.88 -13.16
CA TRP A 34 -11.53 14.67 -12.35
C TRP A 34 -12.32 14.88 -11.05
N THR A 35 -13.05 13.85 -10.64
CA THR A 35 -13.62 13.76 -9.29
C THR A 35 -12.54 13.41 -8.27
N GLN A 36 -12.90 13.44 -6.98
CA GLN A 36 -12.03 13.01 -5.89
C GLN A 36 -11.59 11.54 -6.07
N GLU A 37 -12.53 10.67 -6.44
CA GLU A 37 -12.31 9.24 -6.65
C GLU A 37 -11.42 9.00 -7.86
N GLU A 38 -11.64 9.73 -8.96
CA GLU A 38 -10.81 9.64 -10.17
C GLU A 38 -9.37 10.10 -9.90
N ALA A 39 -9.19 11.20 -9.17
CA ALA A 39 -7.86 11.67 -8.77
C ALA A 39 -7.16 10.67 -7.83
N THR A 40 -7.89 10.10 -6.86
CA THR A 40 -7.35 9.02 -5.99
C THR A 40 -6.97 7.79 -6.80
N ARG A 41 -7.78 7.43 -7.81
CA ARG A 41 -7.52 6.32 -8.72
C ARG A 41 -6.27 6.55 -9.56
N VAL A 42 -5.97 7.77 -10.00
CA VAL A 42 -4.68 8.10 -10.65
C VAL A 42 -3.50 7.76 -9.73
N LEU A 43 -3.61 8.03 -8.43
CA LEU A 43 -2.50 7.83 -7.48
C LEU A 43 -2.26 6.37 -7.08
N THR A 44 -3.24 5.49 -7.27
CA THR A 44 -3.25 4.13 -6.69
C THR A 44 -3.56 3.02 -7.68
N HIS A 45 -4.21 3.33 -8.81
CA HIS A 45 -4.74 2.37 -9.77
C HIS A 45 -4.63 2.91 -11.21
N SER A 46 -3.43 3.34 -11.60
CA SER A 46 -3.10 3.86 -12.93
C SER A 46 -1.72 3.38 -13.39
N PRO A 47 -1.33 3.64 -14.65
CA PRO A 47 0.04 3.37 -15.11
C PRO A 47 1.13 4.02 -14.26
N TRP A 48 0.81 5.09 -13.51
CA TRP A 48 1.75 5.83 -12.67
C TRP A 48 1.67 5.49 -11.19
N GLY A 49 0.62 4.82 -10.72
CA GLY A 49 0.37 4.56 -9.31
C GLY A 49 -0.30 3.22 -9.10
N GLN A 50 0.27 2.39 -8.22
CA GLN A 50 -0.18 1.03 -7.96
C GLN A 50 -0.21 0.74 -6.47
N GLU A 51 -1.21 -0.01 -6.03
CA GLU A 51 -1.20 -0.65 -4.71
C GLU A 51 -0.68 -2.08 -4.81
N VAL A 52 0.23 -2.44 -3.91
CA VAL A 52 0.82 -3.77 -3.82
C VAL A 52 0.62 -4.32 -2.43
N ARG A 53 0.10 -5.54 -2.39
CA ARG A 53 -0.07 -6.33 -1.17
C ARG A 53 1.22 -7.08 -0.87
N GLN A 54 1.66 -7.00 0.37
CA GLN A 54 2.84 -7.69 0.86
C GLN A 54 2.48 -8.47 2.11
N LEU A 55 2.98 -9.70 2.19
CA LEU A 55 2.87 -10.52 3.39
C LEU A 55 4.10 -10.28 4.27
N GLU A 56 3.85 -9.86 5.51
CA GLU A 56 4.86 -9.64 6.55
C GLU A 56 4.72 -10.73 7.60
N ALA A 57 5.82 -11.38 7.98
CA ALA A 57 5.78 -12.40 9.02
C ALA A 57 5.43 -11.75 10.37
N SER A 58 4.47 -12.31 11.11
CA SER A 58 4.10 -11.77 12.42
C SER A 58 5.04 -12.18 13.55
N GLY A 59 5.95 -13.12 13.26
CA GLY A 59 6.73 -13.85 14.26
C GLY A 59 6.00 -15.09 14.77
N ARG A 60 4.66 -15.07 14.79
CA ARG A 60 3.85 -16.15 15.34
C ARG A 60 3.93 -17.42 14.51
N LYS A 61 3.80 -18.55 15.21
CA LYS A 61 3.54 -19.86 14.61
C LYS A 61 2.11 -20.28 14.94
N LEU A 62 1.43 -20.79 13.93
CA LEU A 62 0.07 -21.29 14.01
C LEU A 62 0.02 -22.78 13.72
N VAL A 63 -0.95 -23.45 14.34
CA VAL A 63 -1.38 -24.81 14.01
C VAL A 63 -2.86 -24.75 13.69
N GLU A 64 -3.27 -25.43 12.62
CA GLU A 64 -4.69 -25.58 12.29
C GLU A 64 -5.25 -26.84 12.97
N PHE A 65 -6.30 -26.68 13.78
CA PHE A 65 -6.97 -27.79 14.44
C PHE A 65 -8.48 -27.52 14.50
N GLY A 66 -9.28 -28.49 14.05
CA GLY A 66 -10.75 -28.36 14.06
C GLY A 66 -11.28 -27.14 13.30
N GLY A 67 -10.60 -26.74 12.21
CA GLY A 67 -10.95 -25.56 11.40
C GLY A 67 -10.62 -24.21 12.07
N ARG A 68 -9.78 -24.21 13.12
CA ARG A 68 -9.34 -23.00 13.83
C ARG A 68 -7.82 -22.91 13.82
N ALA A 69 -7.31 -21.69 13.70
CA ALA A 69 -5.90 -21.40 13.90
C ALA A 69 -5.60 -21.23 15.41
N ILE A 70 -4.55 -21.88 15.89
CA ILE A 70 -4.10 -21.85 17.29
C ILE A 70 -2.68 -21.30 17.33
N VAL A 71 -2.43 -20.31 18.17
CA VAL A 71 -1.10 -19.73 18.41
C VAL A 71 -0.29 -20.68 19.29
N VAL A 72 0.93 -21.01 18.86
CA VAL A 72 1.81 -21.99 19.55
C VAL A 72 3.17 -21.41 19.96
N GLU A 73 3.33 -20.08 19.92
CA GLU A 73 4.56 -19.42 20.40
C GLU A 73 4.82 -19.70 21.90
N ASP A 74 6.11 -19.78 22.26
CA ASP A 74 6.63 -19.92 23.63
C ASP A 74 6.29 -21.21 24.41
N ARG A 75 5.58 -22.18 23.83
CA ARG A 75 5.32 -23.46 24.49
C ARG A 75 6.40 -24.51 24.19
N SER A 76 7.21 -24.80 25.20
CA SER A 76 8.11 -25.95 25.26
C SER A 76 7.36 -27.14 25.87
N GLY A 77 6.37 -27.67 25.15
CA GLY A 77 5.58 -28.81 25.63
C GLY A 77 4.52 -29.25 24.63
N PRO A 78 3.95 -30.45 24.84
CA PRO A 78 2.90 -30.98 24.01
C PRO A 78 1.68 -30.06 24.02
N LEU A 79 1.03 -29.88 22.87
CA LEU A 79 -0.18 -29.08 22.79
C LEU A 79 -1.31 -29.75 23.60
N PRO A 80 -2.15 -29.00 24.33
CA PRO A 80 -3.26 -29.55 25.14
C PRO A 80 -4.46 -29.91 24.27
N ILE A 81 -4.19 -30.57 23.16
CA ILE A 81 -5.15 -30.90 22.12
C ILE A 81 -5.21 -32.43 22.06
N PRO A 82 -6.37 -33.04 22.34
CA PRO A 82 -6.54 -34.49 22.24
C PRO A 82 -6.21 -34.97 20.82
N GLY A 83 -5.38 -36.00 20.69
CA GLY A 83 -5.17 -36.70 19.41
C GLY A 83 -3.94 -36.31 18.59
N GLY A 84 -2.87 -35.79 19.21
CA GLY A 84 -1.56 -35.71 18.53
C GLY A 84 -1.30 -34.41 17.77
N ALA A 85 -1.76 -33.27 18.29
CA ALA A 85 -1.50 -31.97 17.66
C ALA A 85 0.01 -31.61 17.58
N ASP A 86 0.87 -32.29 18.33
CA ASP A 86 2.33 -32.12 18.22
C ASP A 86 2.89 -32.53 16.85
N SER A 87 2.19 -33.40 16.11
CA SER A 87 2.55 -33.75 14.73
C SER A 87 1.94 -32.82 13.68
N LEU A 88 1.11 -31.84 14.08
CA LEU A 88 0.54 -30.90 13.12
C LEU A 88 1.60 -29.89 12.66
N PRO A 89 1.62 -29.55 11.36
CA PRO A 89 2.62 -28.64 10.83
C PRO A 89 2.43 -27.24 11.44
N ARG A 90 3.49 -26.75 12.09
CA ARG A 90 3.56 -25.37 12.57
C ARG A 90 3.86 -24.46 11.38
N GLN A 91 2.94 -23.58 11.05
CA GLN A 91 3.10 -22.64 9.95
C GLN A 91 3.37 -21.23 10.49
N PRO A 92 4.30 -20.46 9.91
CA PRO A 92 4.44 -19.05 10.24
C PRO A 92 3.15 -18.30 9.87
N GLU A 93 2.72 -17.40 10.74
CA GLU A 93 1.66 -16.46 10.39
C GLU A 93 2.22 -15.30 9.59
N PHE A 94 1.49 -14.92 8.54
CA PHE A 94 1.75 -13.73 7.76
C PHE A 94 0.58 -12.76 7.86
N LEU A 95 0.88 -11.47 7.96
CA LEU A 95 -0.07 -10.38 7.94
C LEU A 95 0.06 -9.61 6.63
N GLU A 96 -1.07 -9.26 6.03
CA GLU A 96 -1.10 -8.44 4.82
C GLU A 96 -0.93 -6.96 5.16
N ALA A 97 0.05 -6.31 4.51
CA ALA A 97 0.19 -4.87 4.40
C ALA A 97 -0.07 -4.43 2.94
N VAL A 98 -0.59 -3.21 2.75
CA VAL A 98 -0.79 -2.61 1.43
C VAL A 98 0.04 -1.34 1.31
N TYR A 99 0.84 -1.30 0.26
CA TYR A 99 1.71 -0.18 -0.08
C TYR A 99 1.24 0.46 -1.39
N ALA A 100 0.97 1.76 -1.37
CA ALA A 100 0.79 2.53 -2.60
C ALA A 100 2.15 3.07 -3.06
N VAL A 101 2.54 2.71 -4.28
CA VAL A 101 3.77 3.17 -4.92
C VAL A 101 3.42 3.94 -6.17
N ARG A 102 3.94 5.16 -6.30
CA ARG A 102 3.64 6.02 -7.44
C ARG A 102 4.85 6.78 -7.97
N TRP A 103 4.82 7.05 -9.26
CA TRP A 103 5.78 7.88 -9.99
C TRP A 103 5.48 9.37 -9.77
N SER A 104 5.89 9.88 -8.62
CA SER A 104 5.56 11.23 -8.17
C SER A 104 6.14 12.34 -9.05
N SER A 105 7.22 12.12 -9.79
CA SER A 105 7.72 13.14 -10.72
C SER A 105 6.90 13.30 -12.00
N ALA A 106 5.91 12.45 -12.25
CA ALA A 106 5.06 12.54 -13.43
C ALA A 106 4.04 13.68 -13.31
N ALA A 107 3.79 14.40 -14.40
CA ALA A 107 2.86 15.51 -14.46
C ALA A 107 1.43 15.06 -14.15
N THR A 108 1.01 13.89 -14.63
CA THR A 108 -0.32 13.32 -14.34
C THR A 108 -0.51 13.08 -12.84
N VAL A 109 0.54 12.61 -12.16
CA VAL A 109 0.49 12.39 -10.70
C VAL A 109 0.44 13.71 -9.95
N GLN A 110 1.21 14.71 -10.37
CA GLN A 110 1.15 16.05 -9.78
C GLN A 110 -0.23 16.69 -9.92
N ALA A 111 -0.81 16.62 -11.12
CA ALA A 111 -2.15 17.11 -11.37
C ALA A 111 -3.21 16.41 -10.50
N ALA A 112 -3.06 15.11 -10.23
CA ALA A 112 -3.97 14.38 -9.34
C ALA A 112 -3.83 14.80 -7.87
N LEU A 113 -2.60 15.05 -7.40
CA LEU A 113 -2.36 15.56 -6.04
C LEU A 113 -2.93 16.98 -5.87
N GLU A 114 -2.71 17.86 -6.84
CA GLU A 114 -3.31 19.21 -6.85
C GLU A 114 -4.83 19.13 -6.86
N ARG A 115 -5.40 18.26 -7.70
CA ARG A 115 -6.85 18.09 -7.78
C ARG A 115 -7.45 17.58 -6.47
N LEU A 116 -6.78 16.65 -5.79
CA LEU A 116 -7.21 16.20 -4.46
C LEU A 116 -7.13 17.32 -3.43
N LYS A 117 -6.09 18.16 -3.48
CA LYS A 117 -5.98 19.31 -2.58
C LYS A 117 -7.15 20.28 -2.72
N GLU A 118 -7.62 20.49 -3.95
CA GLU A 118 -8.80 21.34 -4.22
C GLU A 118 -10.11 20.71 -3.72
N LEU A 119 -10.30 19.42 -3.97
CA LEU A 119 -11.57 18.74 -3.69
C LEU A 119 -11.70 18.25 -2.24
N SER A 120 -10.59 17.86 -1.63
CA SER A 120 -10.56 17.17 -0.34
C SER A 120 -9.20 17.34 0.36
N PRO A 121 -9.00 18.46 1.08
CA PRO A 121 -7.75 18.73 1.81
C PRO A 121 -7.35 17.59 2.76
N VAL A 122 -8.34 16.97 3.43
CA VAL A 122 -8.11 15.85 4.36
C VAL A 122 -7.50 14.65 3.64
N LEU A 123 -8.00 14.29 2.45
CA LEU A 123 -7.42 13.19 1.68
C LEU A 123 -6.07 13.56 1.08
N ALA A 124 -5.87 14.82 0.72
CA ALA A 124 -4.61 15.32 0.20
C ALA A 124 -3.49 15.25 1.27
N ASP A 125 -3.81 15.59 2.52
CA ASP A 125 -2.86 15.53 3.64
C ASP A 125 -2.30 14.13 3.89
N VAL A 126 -3.09 13.08 3.60
CA VAL A 126 -2.65 11.68 3.75
C VAL A 126 -2.01 11.07 2.50
N GLN A 127 -1.87 11.85 1.41
CA GLN A 127 -1.21 11.35 0.20
C GLN A 127 0.31 11.30 0.30
N ALA A 128 0.94 11.84 1.36
CA ALA A 128 2.39 11.95 1.47
C ALA A 128 2.99 12.63 0.22
N VAL A 129 2.65 13.89 -0.01
CA VAL A 129 3.18 14.66 -1.15
C VAL A 129 4.71 14.82 -0.95
N PRO A 130 5.55 14.48 -1.94
CA PRO A 130 6.99 14.68 -1.80
C PRO A 130 7.30 16.16 -1.53
N PRO A 131 8.25 16.47 -0.62
CA PRO A 131 8.55 17.85 -0.24
C PRO A 131 9.17 18.67 -1.38
N GLU A 132 9.77 17.99 -2.35
CA GLU A 132 10.34 18.59 -3.55
C GLU A 132 10.23 17.63 -4.72
N LEU A 133 10.16 18.21 -5.92
CA LEU A 133 10.41 17.52 -7.17
C LEU A 133 11.75 18.01 -7.72
N SER A 134 12.49 17.12 -8.37
CA SER A 134 13.75 17.47 -9.01
C SER A 134 13.66 17.20 -10.50
N ALA A 135 13.99 18.21 -11.31
CA ALA A 135 14.09 18.05 -12.76
C ALA A 135 15.09 16.95 -13.15
N ASP A 136 16.15 16.77 -12.35
CA ASP A 136 17.18 15.76 -12.61
C ASP A 136 16.85 14.35 -12.10
N HIS A 137 15.70 14.14 -11.44
CA HIS A 137 15.36 12.85 -10.84
C HIS A 137 13.99 12.33 -11.31
N TYR A 138 13.88 11.02 -11.38
CA TYR A 138 12.62 10.32 -11.25
C TYR A 138 12.33 10.18 -9.75
N VAL A 139 11.17 10.65 -9.30
CA VAL A 139 10.77 10.59 -7.89
C VAL A 139 9.69 9.53 -7.75
N LEU A 140 10.00 8.45 -7.05
CA LEU A 140 9.01 7.43 -6.70
C LEU A 140 8.69 7.56 -5.22
N THR A 141 7.40 7.64 -4.89
CA THR A 141 6.95 7.72 -3.48
C THR A 141 6.22 6.45 -3.12
N VAL A 142 6.59 5.88 -1.97
CA VAL A 142 5.92 4.75 -1.34
C VAL A 142 5.24 5.23 -0.06
N ARG A 143 3.99 4.83 0.15
CA ARG A 143 3.29 5.01 1.43
C ARG A 143 2.58 3.73 1.83
N VAL A 144 2.41 3.53 3.14
CA VAL A 144 1.60 2.44 3.68
C VAL A 144 0.13 2.90 3.67
N THR A 145 -0.72 2.25 2.90
CA THR A 145 -2.16 2.53 2.90
C THR A 145 -2.92 1.65 3.88
N GLN A 146 -2.38 0.46 4.13
CA GLN A 146 -2.85 -0.47 5.14
C GLN A 146 -1.64 -1.10 5.85
N PRO A 147 -1.39 -0.80 7.13
CA PRO A 147 -0.30 -1.42 7.87
C PRO A 147 -0.58 -2.91 8.12
N PRO A 148 0.46 -3.75 8.31
CA PRO A 148 0.30 -5.19 8.51
C PRO A 148 -0.56 -5.54 9.73
N THR A 149 -0.52 -4.71 10.78
CA THR A 149 -1.38 -4.83 11.95
C THR A 149 -2.35 -3.65 12.00
N GLU A 150 -3.60 -3.84 11.58
CA GLU A 150 -4.63 -2.80 11.68
C GLU A 150 -5.16 -2.59 13.11
N SER A 151 -5.36 -1.31 13.44
CA SER A 151 -6.20 -0.86 14.54
C SER A 151 -7.70 -1.06 14.22
N GLY A 152 -8.40 -1.81 15.07
CA GLY A 152 -9.85 -1.71 15.25
C GLY A 152 -10.77 -2.36 14.22
N LEU A 153 -10.86 -1.84 12.99
CA LEU A 153 -12.02 -2.07 12.11
C LEU A 153 -11.89 -3.31 11.18
N ALA A 154 -10.71 -3.67 10.66
CA ALA A 154 -10.53 -4.93 9.91
C ALA A 154 -10.37 -6.19 10.79
N ARG A 155 -10.48 -6.08 12.12
CA ARG A 155 -10.39 -7.23 13.04
C ARG A 155 -11.56 -8.22 12.88
N THR A 156 -12.67 -7.81 12.30
CA THR A 156 -13.91 -8.60 12.22
C THR A 156 -13.95 -9.56 11.02
N SER A 157 -13.03 -9.44 10.07
CA SER A 157 -13.03 -10.20 8.80
C SER A 157 -11.93 -11.27 8.71
N ARG A 158 -11.03 -11.37 9.70
CA ARG A 158 -10.02 -12.45 9.77
C ARG A 158 -10.47 -13.59 10.69
N PRO A 159 -10.15 -14.86 10.36
CA PRO A 159 -10.30 -15.96 11.31
C PRO A 159 -9.49 -15.63 12.58
N LEU A 160 -10.16 -15.59 13.73
CA LEU A 160 -9.49 -15.36 15.01
C LEU A 160 -8.53 -16.52 15.26
N ALA A 161 -7.24 -16.21 15.48
CA ALA A 161 -6.31 -17.17 16.06
C ALA A 161 -6.61 -17.25 17.56
N TYR A 162 -6.44 -18.43 18.18
CA TYR A 162 -6.73 -18.63 19.59
C TYR A 162 -5.48 -19.03 20.37
N THR A 163 -5.34 -18.52 21.60
CA THR A 163 -4.34 -19.03 22.55
C THR A 163 -4.98 -20.17 23.35
N LEU A 164 -4.27 -21.30 23.47
CA LEU A 164 -4.62 -22.36 24.42
C LEU A 164 -3.88 -22.12 25.73
N ASP A 165 -4.61 -22.02 26.84
CA ASP A 165 -4.10 -22.05 28.21
C ASP A 165 -4.73 -23.29 28.88
N ASP A 166 -3.95 -24.10 29.58
CA ASP A 166 -4.45 -25.31 30.26
C ASP A 166 -5.49 -25.00 31.34
N THR A 167 -5.51 -23.75 31.79
CA THR A 167 -6.35 -23.28 32.88
C THR A 167 -7.57 -22.47 32.42
N ARG A 168 -7.69 -22.16 31.12
CA ARG A 168 -8.76 -21.28 30.60
C ARG A 168 -9.33 -21.74 29.27
N PRO A 169 -10.62 -21.45 28.99
CA PRO A 169 -11.19 -21.64 27.66
C PRO A 169 -10.38 -20.87 26.60
N PRO A 170 -10.26 -21.39 25.36
CA PRO A 170 -9.53 -20.74 24.27
C PRO A 170 -9.97 -19.28 24.08
N GLN A 171 -9.03 -18.36 24.12
CA GLN A 171 -9.29 -16.93 23.95
C GLN A 171 -8.80 -16.45 22.59
N PRO A 172 -9.52 -15.53 21.92
CA PRO A 172 -9.01 -14.88 20.72
C PRO A 172 -7.69 -14.15 21.00
N SER A 173 -6.70 -14.38 20.16
CA SER A 173 -5.36 -13.83 20.25
C SER A 173 -5.13 -12.84 19.10
N PRO A 174 -5.25 -11.52 19.34
CA PRO A 174 -5.03 -10.53 18.30
C PRO A 174 -3.60 -10.63 17.76
N PRO A 175 -3.37 -10.34 16.47
CA PRO A 175 -2.03 -10.33 15.90
C PRO A 175 -1.13 -9.32 16.63
N PRO A 176 0.16 -9.63 16.81
CA PRO A 176 1.11 -8.70 17.40
C PRO A 176 1.25 -7.46 16.51
N PRO A 177 1.69 -6.32 17.08
CA PRO A 177 2.10 -5.18 16.27
C PRO A 177 3.32 -5.57 15.44
N VAL A 178 3.18 -5.54 14.12
CA VAL A 178 4.24 -5.81 13.17
C VAL A 178 4.66 -4.49 12.52
N PRO A 179 5.96 -4.13 12.55
CA PRO A 179 6.44 -2.97 11.81
C PRO A 179 6.22 -3.15 10.30
N ASP A 180 5.98 -2.05 9.57
CA ASP A 180 6.03 -2.09 8.11
C ASP A 180 7.46 -2.27 7.58
N LEU A 181 7.57 -2.52 6.27
CA LEU A 181 8.81 -2.83 5.55
C LEU A 181 9.91 -1.76 5.72
N PHE A 182 9.55 -0.52 6.01
CA PHE A 182 10.45 0.61 6.13
C PHE A 182 10.71 1.03 7.57
N ALA A 183 9.98 0.50 8.55
CA ALA A 183 10.09 0.92 9.93
C ALA A 183 11.51 0.73 10.48
N GLY A 184 12.01 1.76 11.17
CA GLY A 184 13.34 1.75 11.79
C GLY A 184 14.52 1.88 10.82
N LEU A 185 14.31 1.85 9.50
CA LEU A 185 15.39 1.96 8.52
C LEU A 185 15.86 3.41 8.36
N LYS A 186 17.19 3.60 8.40
CA LYS A 186 17.85 4.88 8.18
C LYS A 186 17.89 5.24 6.68
N PRO A 187 18.07 6.52 6.31
CA PRO A 187 18.13 6.94 4.90
C PRO A 187 19.13 6.15 4.04
N ASP A 188 20.33 5.86 4.55
CA ASP A 188 21.33 5.09 3.79
C ASP A 188 20.93 3.62 3.60
N GLU A 189 20.24 3.03 4.56
CA GLU A 189 19.71 1.67 4.44
C GLU A 189 18.56 1.63 3.43
N LEU A 190 17.66 2.63 3.46
CA LEU A 190 16.60 2.78 2.47
C LEU A 190 17.18 2.90 1.05
N ARG A 191 18.23 3.71 0.88
CA ARG A 191 18.95 3.86 -0.40
C ARG A 191 19.59 2.56 -0.86
N ALA A 192 20.30 1.87 0.03
CA ALA A 192 20.99 0.63 -0.30
C ALA A 192 20.03 -0.48 -0.76
N ARG A 193 18.82 -0.51 -0.19
CA ARG A 193 17.79 -1.54 -0.42
C ARG A 193 16.86 -1.26 -1.59
N ALA A 194 16.80 -0.02 -2.06
CA ALA A 194 15.96 0.39 -3.19
C ALA A 194 16.72 0.32 -4.53
N GLU A 195 16.02 -0.07 -5.59
CA GLU A 195 16.50 -0.08 -6.97
C GLU A 195 15.38 0.30 -7.94
N LEU A 196 15.73 0.98 -9.03
CA LEU A 196 14.89 1.08 -10.22
C LEU A 196 15.54 0.26 -11.33
N ARG A 197 14.90 -0.84 -11.70
CA ARG A 197 15.38 -1.81 -12.71
C ARG A 197 14.71 -1.54 -14.05
N THR A 198 15.42 -1.79 -15.14
CA THR A 198 14.87 -1.63 -16.50
C THR A 198 15.08 -2.88 -17.34
N ALA A 199 14.36 -2.97 -18.46
CA ALA A 199 14.48 -4.06 -19.42
C ALA A 199 15.91 -4.28 -19.96
N LYS A 200 16.74 -3.24 -19.99
CA LYS A 200 18.13 -3.28 -20.51
C LYS A 200 19.15 -3.71 -19.46
N LYS A 201 18.72 -4.39 -18.38
CA LYS A 201 19.55 -4.78 -17.21
C LYS A 201 20.15 -3.62 -16.42
N LEU A 202 19.76 -2.38 -16.71
CA LEU A 202 20.15 -1.22 -15.92
C LEU A 202 19.51 -1.31 -14.53
N ARG A 203 20.30 -1.03 -13.50
CA ARG A 203 19.85 -0.97 -12.11
C ARG A 203 20.30 0.36 -11.52
N LEU A 204 19.36 1.25 -11.29
CA LEU A 204 19.63 2.55 -10.72
C LEU A 204 19.44 2.50 -9.22
N LYS A 205 20.39 3.04 -8.47
CA LYS A 205 20.21 3.35 -7.06
C LYS A 205 19.66 4.76 -6.92
N PRO A 206 18.87 5.05 -5.88
CA PRO A 206 18.49 6.42 -5.59
C PRO A 206 19.67 7.17 -4.96
N ASP A 207 19.93 8.37 -5.45
CA ASP A 207 20.98 9.24 -4.91
C ASP A 207 20.55 9.88 -3.59
N ARG A 208 19.24 10.00 -3.41
CA ARG A 208 18.62 10.58 -2.22
C ARG A 208 17.33 9.86 -1.86
N VAL A 209 17.06 9.77 -0.56
CA VAL A 209 15.80 9.29 -0.01
C VAL A 209 15.36 10.25 1.08
N VAL A 210 14.08 10.60 1.06
CA VAL A 210 13.47 11.48 2.06
C VAL A 210 12.23 10.81 2.62
N ARG A 211 12.19 10.69 3.95
CA ARG A 211 10.99 10.34 4.71
C ARG A 211 10.29 11.63 5.11
N HIS A 212 8.99 11.70 4.89
CA HIS A 212 8.18 12.90 5.13
C HIS A 212 6.74 12.52 5.50
N GLY A 213 5.95 13.52 5.89
CA GLY A 213 4.66 13.29 6.54
C GLY A 213 4.80 12.80 7.98
N LEU A 214 3.68 12.52 8.64
CA LEU A 214 3.64 12.04 10.02
C LEU A 214 2.48 11.05 10.20
N GLY A 215 2.72 9.97 10.95
CA GLY A 215 1.68 8.97 11.24
C GLY A 215 1.07 8.38 9.96
N ALA A 216 -0.25 8.49 9.80
CA ALA A 216 -0.97 7.93 8.65
C ALA A 216 -0.65 8.63 7.30
N SER A 217 -0.01 9.81 7.31
CA SER A 217 0.46 10.51 6.11
C SER A 217 1.94 10.28 5.80
N GLU A 218 2.62 9.41 6.53
CA GLU A 218 4.02 9.13 6.31
C GLU A 218 4.25 8.50 4.92
N GLY A 219 5.26 8.99 4.22
CA GLY A 219 5.72 8.42 2.97
C GLY A 219 7.23 8.56 2.80
N ILE A 220 7.76 7.77 1.87
CA ILE A 220 9.18 7.75 1.54
C ILE A 220 9.32 8.00 0.05
N SER A 221 10.04 9.08 -0.28
CA SER A 221 10.35 9.43 -1.66
C SER A 221 11.79 9.07 -1.99
N PHE A 222 11.94 8.28 -3.05
CA PHE A 222 13.20 7.82 -3.63
C PHE A 222 13.50 8.63 -4.88
N PHE A 223 14.68 9.24 -4.93
CA PHE A 223 15.13 10.10 -6.03
C PHE A 223 16.15 9.35 -6.87
N PHE A 224 15.74 8.86 -8.03
CA PHE A 224 16.60 8.15 -8.99
C PHE A 224 17.10 9.11 -10.06
N PRO A 225 18.38 9.11 -10.40
CA PRO A 225 18.91 10.05 -11.38
C PRO A 225 18.34 9.78 -12.77
N ARG A 226 17.90 10.84 -13.47
CA ARG A 226 17.53 10.79 -14.89
C ARG A 226 18.73 10.65 -15.80
N ARG A 227 19.91 11.05 -15.32
CA ARG A 227 21.17 10.95 -16.05
C ARG A 227 22.26 10.32 -15.20
N GLN A 228 23.00 9.39 -15.80
CA GLN A 228 24.19 8.77 -15.21
C GLN A 228 25.31 8.87 -16.23
N ASP A 229 26.46 9.42 -15.83
CA ASP A 229 27.62 9.67 -16.71
C ASP A 229 27.26 10.45 -17.99
N GLY A 230 26.34 11.42 -17.85
CA GLY A 230 25.85 12.26 -18.95
C GLY A 230 24.82 11.60 -19.88
N GLN A 231 24.49 10.31 -19.67
CA GLN A 231 23.50 9.59 -20.48
C GLN A 231 22.16 9.47 -19.75
N GLU A 232 21.06 9.56 -20.50
CA GLU A 232 19.72 9.33 -19.95
C GLU A 232 19.54 7.89 -19.49
N THR A 233 19.03 7.71 -18.28
CA THR A 233 18.89 6.40 -17.66
C THR A 233 17.63 5.66 -18.14
N LEU A 234 16.56 6.38 -18.48
CA LEU A 234 15.38 5.83 -19.17
C LEU A 234 15.24 6.45 -20.56
N LEU A 235 15.74 5.74 -21.56
CA LEU A 235 15.66 6.15 -22.97
C LEU A 235 14.24 6.04 -23.52
N ALA A 236 13.93 6.87 -24.51
CA ALA A 236 12.73 6.72 -25.34
C ALA A 236 12.62 5.29 -25.88
N GLY A 237 11.45 4.68 -25.75
CA GLY A 237 11.19 3.28 -26.13
C GLY A 237 11.51 2.24 -25.06
N THR A 238 11.93 2.63 -23.86
CA THR A 238 11.98 1.71 -22.71
C THR A 238 10.58 1.19 -22.40
N ASP A 239 10.40 -0.14 -22.36
CA ASP A 239 9.07 -0.74 -22.17
C ASP A 239 8.55 -0.63 -20.74
N TRP A 240 9.43 -0.84 -19.77
CA TRP A 240 9.09 -0.87 -18.36
C TRP A 240 10.26 -0.44 -17.47
N ALA A 241 9.90 0.07 -16.30
CA ALA A 241 10.79 0.25 -15.16
C ALA A 241 10.15 -0.42 -13.94
N GLU A 242 10.94 -1.11 -13.13
CA GLU A 242 10.47 -1.82 -11.95
C GLU A 242 11.16 -1.25 -10.71
N PHE A 243 10.37 -0.67 -9.82
CA PHE A 243 10.82 -0.31 -8.50
C PHE A 243 10.90 -1.58 -7.65
N VAL A 244 12.03 -1.77 -6.99
CA VAL A 244 12.28 -2.89 -6.09
C VAL A 244 12.83 -2.37 -4.78
N PHE A 245 12.25 -2.82 -3.67
CA PHE A 245 12.79 -2.60 -2.34
C PHE A 245 12.95 -3.94 -1.61
N VAL A 246 14.16 -4.21 -1.11
CA VAL A 246 14.50 -5.45 -0.41
C VAL A 246 14.56 -5.21 1.10
N GLY A 247 13.74 -5.92 1.88
CA GLY A 247 13.68 -5.84 3.35
C GLY A 247 13.34 -7.20 3.98
N GLY A 248 12.36 -7.22 4.89
CA GLY A 248 11.81 -8.47 5.44
C GLY A 248 11.10 -9.35 4.39
N GLY A 249 10.72 -8.73 3.28
CA GLY A 249 10.33 -9.35 2.01
C GLY A 249 10.86 -8.54 0.83
N GLU A 250 10.24 -8.65 -0.35
CA GLU A 250 10.59 -7.86 -1.53
C GLU A 250 9.35 -7.16 -2.08
N LEU A 251 9.29 -5.84 -1.94
CA LEU A 251 8.25 -5.01 -2.58
C LEU A 251 8.69 -4.72 -4.01
N LYS A 252 7.90 -5.19 -5.00
CA LYS A 252 8.15 -4.95 -6.42
C LYS A 252 6.95 -4.30 -7.10
N VAL A 253 7.22 -3.25 -7.86
CA VAL A 253 6.19 -2.51 -8.62
C VAL A 253 6.71 -2.26 -10.02
N LYS A 254 6.04 -2.83 -11.01
CA LYS A 254 6.42 -2.70 -12.41
C LYS A 254 5.56 -1.66 -13.11
N PHE A 255 6.19 -0.60 -13.58
CA PHE A 255 5.58 0.47 -14.36
C PHE A 255 5.78 0.18 -15.85
N LYS A 256 4.67 0.14 -16.61
CA LYS A 256 4.73 0.01 -18.07
C LYS A 256 4.83 1.40 -18.69
N LEU A 257 6.03 1.81 -19.07
CA LEU A 257 6.30 3.18 -19.51
C LEU A 257 5.59 3.54 -20.82
N LYS A 258 5.23 2.55 -21.64
CA LYS A 258 4.39 2.74 -22.83
C LYS A 258 2.96 3.21 -22.51
N GLU A 259 2.46 2.86 -21.33
CA GLU A 259 1.13 3.26 -20.85
C GLU A 259 1.20 4.60 -20.09
N MET A 260 2.39 5.04 -19.68
CA MET A 260 2.65 6.30 -18.98
C MET A 260 2.88 7.45 -19.97
N GLN A 261 1.84 7.76 -20.75
CA GLN A 261 1.90 8.80 -21.77
C GLN A 261 0.65 9.67 -21.75
N VAL A 262 0.84 10.97 -22.00
CA VAL A 262 -0.23 11.94 -22.21
C VAL A 262 -0.05 12.53 -23.59
N ASN A 263 -1.09 12.44 -24.44
CA ASN A 263 -1.04 12.91 -25.84
C ASN A 263 0.15 12.35 -26.63
N GLY A 264 0.49 11.09 -26.41
CA GLY A 264 1.61 10.38 -27.07
C GLY A 264 3.01 10.80 -26.61
N LYS A 265 3.12 11.66 -25.59
CA LYS A 265 4.40 12.02 -24.97
C LYS A 265 4.60 11.27 -23.67
N ALA A 266 5.83 10.82 -23.43
CA ALA A 266 6.24 10.21 -22.17
C ALA A 266 5.96 11.15 -20.98
N ASP A 267 5.34 10.61 -19.94
CA ASP A 267 5.08 11.32 -18.69
C ASP A 267 5.67 10.53 -17.52
N TYR A 268 6.98 10.62 -17.33
CA TYR A 268 7.71 10.00 -16.21
C TYR A 268 8.94 10.83 -15.85
#